data_AF-A0A9P8F9Q1-F1
#
_entry.id   AF-A0A9P8F9Q1-F1
#
_cell.length_a   1.000
_cell.length_b   1.000
_cell.length_c   1.000
_cell.angle_alpha   90.00
_cell.angle_beta   90.00
_cell.angle_gamma   90.00
#
_symmetry.space_group_name_H-M   'P 1'
#
loop_
_entity.id
_entity.type
_entity.pdbx_description
1 polymer ?
#
loop_
_entity_poly.entity_id
_entity_poly.type
_entity_poly.pdbx_seq_one_letter_code
_entity_poly.pdbx_strand_id
1 'polypeptide(L)'
;MVKRKHETTEADLNGSAKKTAKSQSDVHANFGDKLFDRHVVTKYRDDYAKSGPYLHTVVSGLINDSLLRSVRREIIDNVHFTPKETDIYKIHQSGDLANLSGLDPSALKLLPSLLTLRDSLYSSEFRAWVSEVSGAGPLSGKKTDMAVNV
;
A
#
# COMPACT_ATOMS: atom_id res chain seq x y z
N MET A 1 20.05 -44.45 -24.82
CA MET A 1 21.09 -43.45 -25.16
C MET A 1 20.39 -42.12 -25.36
N VAL A 2 20.64 -41.02 -24.65
CA VAL A 2 21.60 -40.66 -23.60
C VAL A 2 20.87 -39.69 -22.67
N LYS A 3 20.81 -40.02 -21.37
CA LYS A 3 20.48 -39.08 -20.30
C LYS A 3 21.64 -38.08 -20.18
N ARG A 4 21.36 -36.78 -20.17
CA ARG A 4 22.31 -35.78 -19.65
C ARG A 4 21.68 -35.05 -18.48
N LYS A 5 22.13 -35.50 -17.31
CA LYS A 5 22.08 -34.85 -16.00
C LYS A 5 23.08 -33.69 -16.08
N HIS A 6 22.69 -32.48 -15.69
CA HIS A 6 23.67 -31.44 -15.37
C HIS A 6 23.33 -30.88 -14.00
N GLU A 7 24.37 -30.82 -13.19
CA GLU A 7 24.37 -30.66 -11.75
C GLU A 7 23.93 -29.27 -11.31
N THR A 8 23.18 -29.25 -10.20
CA THR A 8 23.03 -28.12 -9.30
C THR A 8 24.38 -27.58 -8.89
N THR A 9 24.66 -26.34 -9.24
CA THR A 9 25.69 -25.51 -8.60
C THR A 9 24.98 -24.43 -7.81
N GLU A 10 25.02 -24.59 -6.48
CA GLU A 10 24.79 -23.52 -5.52
C GLU A 10 25.96 -22.53 -5.64
N ALA A 11 25.70 -21.34 -6.15
CA ALA A 11 26.36 -20.07 -5.80
C ALA A 11 25.87 -19.00 -6.77
N ASP A 12 25.79 -17.78 -6.26
CA ASP A 12 25.75 -16.51 -7.01
C ASP A 12 24.39 -16.09 -7.64
N LEU A 13 23.75 -14.98 -7.27
CA LEU A 13 24.08 -13.87 -6.37
C LEU A 13 22.78 -13.26 -5.83
N ASN A 14 22.76 -13.14 -4.51
CA ASN A 14 21.77 -12.46 -3.70
C ASN A 14 21.83 -10.95 -3.96
N GLY A 15 20.91 -10.43 -4.78
CA GLY A 15 20.71 -9.01 -5.03
C GLY A 15 19.40 -8.49 -4.43
N SER A 16 18.97 -8.99 -3.28
CA SER A 16 17.84 -8.40 -2.56
C SER A 16 18.32 -7.12 -1.88
N ALA A 17 18.08 -5.98 -2.53
CA ALA A 17 18.28 -4.67 -1.94
C ALA A 17 17.56 -4.64 -0.58
N LYS A 18 18.34 -4.58 0.52
CA LYS A 18 17.82 -4.42 1.87
C LYS A 18 16.99 -3.13 1.89
N LYS A 19 15.66 -3.26 1.84
CA LYS A 19 14.74 -2.18 2.21
C LYS A 19 15.07 -1.82 3.65
N THR A 20 15.76 -0.70 3.85
CA THR A 20 16.03 -0.14 5.18
C THR A 20 14.68 0.00 5.88
N ALA A 21 14.50 -0.71 7.00
CA ALA A 21 13.30 -0.57 7.81
C ALA A 21 13.22 0.88 8.28
N LYS A 22 12.24 1.64 7.79
CA LYS A 22 11.92 2.97 8.34
C LYS A 22 11.61 2.81 9.81
N SER A 23 12.03 3.76 10.64
CA SER A 23 11.72 3.71 12.07
C SER A 23 10.20 3.87 12.29
N GLN A 24 9.68 3.38 13.41
CA GLN A 24 8.24 3.50 13.72
C GLN A 24 7.76 4.96 13.71
N SER A 25 8.59 5.89 14.20
CA SER A 25 8.30 7.33 14.15
C SER A 25 8.16 7.86 12.72
N ASP A 26 8.98 7.37 11.78
CA ASP A 26 8.93 7.81 10.39
C ASP A 26 7.65 7.34 9.69
N VAL A 27 7.11 6.18 10.09
CA VAL A 27 5.86 5.65 9.56
C VAL A 27 4.68 6.44 10.14
N HIS A 28 4.66 6.68 11.45
CA HIS A 28 3.58 7.42 12.12
C HIS A 28 3.42 8.84 11.56
N ALA A 29 4.52 9.51 11.21
CA ALA A 29 4.50 10.85 10.62
C ALA A 29 3.78 10.93 9.25
N ASN A 30 3.61 9.81 8.55
CA ASN A 30 2.91 9.76 7.26
C ASN A 30 1.39 9.67 7.42
N PHE A 31 0.88 9.42 8.63
CA PHE A 31 -0.54 9.33 8.93
C PHE A 31 -1.06 10.63 9.56
N GLY A 32 -2.38 10.72 9.70
CA GLY A 32 -3.03 11.79 10.45
C GLY A 32 -2.64 11.78 11.93
N ASP A 33 -2.66 12.97 12.52
CA ASP A 33 -2.33 13.17 13.92
C ASP A 33 -3.16 12.26 14.82
N LYS A 34 -2.49 11.64 15.81
CA LYS A 34 -3.11 10.82 16.87
C LYS A 34 -3.82 9.55 16.36
N LEU A 35 -3.69 9.17 15.08
CA LEU A 35 -4.33 7.96 14.53
C LEU A 35 -4.02 6.71 15.36
N PHE A 36 -2.79 6.62 15.86
CA PHE A 36 -2.28 5.49 16.64
C PHE A 36 -2.49 5.63 18.16
N ASP A 37 -3.10 6.72 18.63
CA ASP A 37 -3.38 6.89 20.05
C ASP A 37 -4.40 5.87 20.52
N ARG A 38 -4.16 5.25 21.69
CA ARG A 38 -4.99 4.15 22.20
C ARG A 38 -6.48 4.47 22.24
N HIS A 39 -6.83 5.70 22.64
CA HIS A 39 -8.22 6.13 22.74
C HIS A 39 -8.88 6.29 21.35
N VAL A 40 -8.12 6.73 20.33
CA VAL A 40 -8.59 6.84 18.94
C VAL A 40 -8.82 5.46 18.35
N VAL A 41 -7.88 4.53 18.53
CA VAL A 41 -8.01 3.13 18.09
C VAL A 41 -9.24 2.47 18.73
N THR A 42 -9.40 2.64 20.05
CA THR A 42 -10.54 2.09 20.80
C THR A 42 -11.86 2.63 20.28
N LYS A 43 -11.94 3.94 20.03
CA LYS A 43 -13.13 4.56 19.44
C LYS A 43 -13.45 3.95 18.08
N TYR A 44 -12.47 3.85 17.18
CA TYR A 44 -12.69 3.27 15.85
C TYR A 44 -13.15 1.81 15.89
N ARG A 45 -12.59 1.01 16.81
CA ARG A 45 -13.02 -0.38 17.03
C ARG A 45 -14.48 -0.44 17.47
N ASP A 46 -14.87 0.38 18.44
CA ASP A 46 -16.22 0.38 18.99
C ASP A 46 -17.25 0.89 17.97
N ASP A 47 -16.87 1.90 17.18
CA ASP A 47 -17.68 2.43 16.07
C ASP A 47 -17.83 1.39 14.94
N TYR A 48 -16.74 0.71 14.57
CA TYR A 48 -16.75 -0.37 13.58
C TYR A 48 -17.67 -1.51 14.01
N ALA A 49 -17.60 -1.96 15.27
CA ALA A 49 -18.42 -3.07 15.78
C ALA A 49 -19.93 -2.77 15.80
N LYS A 50 -20.32 -1.49 15.81
CA LYS A 50 -21.73 -1.04 15.83
C LYS A 50 -22.22 -0.58 14.45
N SER A 51 -21.35 -0.57 13.45
CA SER A 51 -21.68 -0.08 12.11
C SER A 51 -22.61 -1.05 11.35
N GLY A 52 -23.40 -0.51 10.43
CA GLY A 52 -24.34 -1.27 9.60
C GLY A 52 -24.59 -0.57 8.26
N PRO A 53 -25.14 -1.27 7.25
CA PRO A 53 -25.72 -2.63 7.28
C PRO A 53 -24.69 -3.77 7.28
N TYR A 54 -23.42 -3.45 7.08
CA TYR A 54 -22.27 -4.33 7.26
C TYR A 54 -21.19 -3.58 8.04
N LEU A 55 -20.22 -4.32 8.59
CA LEU A 55 -19.13 -3.73 9.36
C LEU A 55 -18.25 -2.85 8.46
N HIS A 56 -18.14 -1.56 8.79
CA HIS A 56 -17.36 -0.58 8.07
C HIS A 56 -16.93 0.57 8.99
N THR A 57 -15.95 1.36 8.54
CA THR A 57 -15.53 2.57 9.24
C THR A 57 -15.02 3.62 8.25
N VAL A 58 -15.06 4.89 8.65
CA VAL A 58 -14.57 6.02 7.87
C VAL A 58 -13.53 6.78 8.69
N VAL A 59 -12.28 6.75 8.26
CA VAL A 59 -11.18 7.47 8.91
C VAL A 59 -10.94 8.79 8.18
N SER A 60 -11.45 9.88 8.76
CA SER A 60 -11.20 11.22 8.24
C SER A 60 -9.77 11.67 8.57
N GLY A 61 -9.06 12.23 7.60
CA GLY A 61 -7.68 12.68 7.80
C GLY A 61 -6.69 11.53 8.00
N LEU A 62 -6.92 10.37 7.38
CA LEU A 62 -6.10 9.17 7.56
C LEU A 62 -4.59 9.40 7.29
N ILE A 63 -4.27 10.14 6.23
CA ILE A 63 -2.90 10.37 5.76
C ILE A 63 -2.51 11.82 6.04
N ASN A 64 -1.24 12.04 6.34
CA ASN A 64 -0.66 13.39 6.43
C ASN A 64 -0.99 14.20 5.16
N ASP A 65 -1.58 15.38 5.34
CA ASP A 65 -2.12 16.19 4.22
C ASP A 65 -1.03 16.56 3.20
N SER A 66 0.16 16.94 3.65
CA SER A 66 1.30 17.28 2.77
C SER A 66 1.75 16.08 1.93
N LEU A 67 1.80 14.89 2.54
CA LEU A 67 2.10 13.65 1.82
C LEU A 67 1.03 13.37 0.76
N LEU A 68 -0.26 13.39 1.15
CA LEU A 68 -1.35 13.04 0.25
C LEU A 68 -1.49 14.03 -0.92
N ARG A 69 -1.24 15.32 -0.70
CA ARG A 69 -1.15 16.32 -1.78
C ARG A 69 0.01 16.08 -2.73
N SER A 70 1.14 15.59 -2.22
CA SER A 70 2.30 15.24 -3.04
C SER A 70 2.03 14.01 -3.89
N VAL A 71 1.42 12.97 -3.30
CA VAL A 71 0.93 11.79 -4.04
C VAL A 71 -0.03 12.19 -5.16
N ARG A 72 -1.00 13.08 -4.86
CA ARG A 72 -1.94 13.57 -5.86
C ARG A 72 -1.24 14.26 -7.03
N ARG A 73 -0.25 15.12 -6.77
CA ARG A 73 0.53 15.80 -7.83
C ARG A 73 1.30 14.79 -8.67
N GLU A 74 2.00 13.86 -8.04
CA GLU A 74 2.74 12.80 -8.73
C GLU A 74 1.85 11.99 -9.68
N ILE A 75 0.64 11.62 -9.23
CA ILE A 75 -0.33 10.89 -10.05
C ILE A 75 -0.80 11.73 -11.24
N ILE A 76 -1.18 12.99 -11.02
CA ILE A 76 -1.67 13.86 -12.11
C ILE A 76 -0.58 14.09 -13.15
N ASP A 77 0.66 14.29 -12.71
CA ASP A 77 1.75 14.71 -13.59
C ASP A 77 2.41 13.54 -14.33
N ASN A 78 2.40 12.33 -13.75
CA ASN A 78 3.23 11.22 -14.23
C ASN A 78 2.48 9.91 -14.54
N VAL A 79 1.18 9.81 -14.25
CA VAL A 79 0.42 8.56 -14.48
C VAL A 79 -0.55 8.74 -15.64
N HIS A 80 -0.45 7.84 -16.62
CA HIS A 80 -1.41 7.81 -17.72
C HIS A 80 -2.61 6.90 -17.38
N PHE A 81 -3.81 7.36 -17.74
CA PHE A 81 -5.04 6.64 -17.50
C PHE A 81 -5.75 6.33 -18.81
N THR A 82 -6.17 5.08 -18.98
CA THR A 82 -6.87 4.62 -20.18
C THR A 82 -8.31 4.26 -19.83
N PRO A 83 -9.31 4.69 -20.64
CA PRO A 83 -10.69 4.27 -20.45
C PRO A 83 -10.83 2.75 -20.49
N LYS A 84 -11.59 2.21 -19.55
CA LYS A 84 -11.97 0.81 -19.49
C LYS A 84 -13.44 0.68 -19.14
N GLU A 85 -14.17 -0.02 -19.99
CA GLU A 85 -15.61 -0.23 -19.86
C GLU A 85 -15.91 -1.71 -19.96
N THR A 86 -16.74 -2.19 -19.04
CA THR A 86 -17.24 -3.56 -18.99
C THR A 86 -18.75 -3.52 -18.73
N ASP A 87 -19.36 -4.70 -18.65
CA ASP A 87 -20.74 -4.88 -18.20
C ASP A 87 -21.03 -4.38 -16.78
N ILE A 88 -19.99 -4.27 -15.93
CA ILE A 88 -20.12 -3.91 -14.51
C ILE A 88 -19.53 -2.56 -14.12
N TYR A 89 -18.68 -1.93 -14.94
CA TYR A 89 -18.11 -0.61 -14.64
C TYR A 89 -17.61 0.16 -15.87
N LYS A 90 -17.42 1.47 -15.68
CA LYS A 90 -16.73 2.37 -16.62
C LYS A 90 -15.82 3.32 -15.85
N ILE A 91 -14.50 3.19 -16.03
CA ILE A 91 -13.48 3.94 -15.29
C ILE A 91 -12.31 4.32 -16.20
N HIS A 92 -11.46 5.24 -15.74
CA HIS A 92 -10.11 5.41 -16.28
C HIS A 92 -9.12 4.69 -15.38
N GLN A 93 -8.56 3.59 -15.87
CA GLN A 93 -7.65 2.74 -15.11
C GLN A 93 -6.20 3.14 -15.41
N SER A 94 -5.36 3.25 -14.39
CA SER A 94 -3.91 3.33 -14.60
C SER A 94 -3.39 1.94 -14.99
N GLY A 95 -3.01 1.74 -16.25
CA GLY A 95 -2.38 0.49 -16.69
C GLY A 95 -1.01 0.27 -16.04
N ASP A 96 -0.29 1.36 -15.79
CA ASP A 96 1.10 1.36 -15.32
C ASP A 96 1.23 0.93 -13.84
N LEU A 97 0.22 1.22 -13.00
CA LEU A 97 0.29 0.99 -11.55
C LEU A 97 -0.31 -0.34 -11.08
N ALA A 98 -0.80 -1.19 -11.99
CA ALA A 98 -1.38 -2.50 -11.64
C ALA A 98 -0.40 -3.39 -10.84
N ASN A 99 0.90 -3.13 -10.95
CA ASN A 99 1.89 -3.60 -10.01
C ASN A 99 2.94 -2.50 -9.80
N LEU A 100 2.76 -1.65 -8.78
CA LEU A 100 3.76 -0.66 -8.34
C LEU A 100 5.17 -1.25 -8.14
N SER A 101 5.30 -2.56 -7.91
CA SER A 101 6.60 -3.23 -7.78
C SER A 101 7.19 -3.69 -9.13
N GLY A 102 6.40 -3.65 -10.20
CA GLY A 102 6.77 -4.03 -11.56
C GLY A 102 6.96 -2.86 -12.53
N LEU A 103 6.85 -1.61 -12.05
CA LEU A 103 7.18 -0.43 -12.83
C LEU A 103 8.67 -0.33 -13.13
N ASP A 104 9.01 0.29 -14.27
CA ASP A 104 10.39 0.62 -14.61
C ASP A 104 11.02 1.54 -13.53
N PRO A 105 12.29 1.32 -13.14
CA PRO A 105 12.96 2.15 -12.13
C PRO A 105 12.95 3.65 -12.44
N SER A 106 12.93 4.06 -13.72
CA SER A 106 12.82 5.47 -14.10
C SER A 106 11.45 6.07 -13.77
N ALA A 107 10.37 5.32 -14.01
CA ALA A 107 9.01 5.72 -13.65
C ALA A 107 8.83 5.77 -12.13
N LEU A 108 9.41 4.82 -11.39
CA LEU A 108 9.38 4.82 -9.93
C LEU A 108 10.04 6.04 -9.29
N LYS A 109 11.08 6.60 -9.92
CA LYS A 109 11.73 7.84 -9.45
C LYS A 109 10.82 9.07 -9.55
N LEU A 110 9.79 9.03 -10.40
CA LEU A 110 8.80 10.10 -10.54
C LEU A 110 7.69 10.01 -9.47
N LEU A 111 7.62 8.90 -8.73
CA LEU A 111 6.52 8.58 -7.80
C LEU A 111 6.98 8.33 -6.34
N PRO A 112 7.94 9.11 -5.77
CA PRO A 112 8.49 8.82 -4.44
C PRO A 112 7.47 8.96 -3.29
N SER A 113 6.53 9.89 -3.38
CA SER A 113 5.47 10.06 -2.38
C SER A 113 4.48 8.91 -2.44
N LEU A 114 4.12 8.44 -3.64
CA LEU A 114 3.25 7.28 -3.82
C LEU A 114 3.88 6.01 -3.24
N LEU A 115 5.19 5.82 -3.41
CA LEU A 115 5.92 4.72 -2.77
C LEU A 115 5.93 4.84 -1.25
N THR A 116 6.09 6.06 -0.73
CA THR A 116 6.00 6.32 0.72
C THR A 116 4.62 6.01 1.27
N LEU A 117 3.55 6.37 0.55
CA LEU A 117 2.18 6.05 0.92
C LEU A 117 1.95 4.53 0.95
N ARG A 118 2.34 3.80 -0.12
CA ARG A 118 2.24 2.34 -0.17
C ARG A 118 2.96 1.70 1.02
N ASP A 119 4.22 2.05 1.22
CA ASP A 119 5.03 1.44 2.27
C ASP A 119 4.47 1.76 3.67
N SER A 120 3.84 2.92 3.85
CA SER A 120 3.14 3.28 5.09
C SER A 120 1.86 2.45 5.30
N LEU A 121 1.02 2.29 4.27
CA LEU A 121 -0.21 1.50 4.32
C LEU A 121 0.05 0.00 4.57
N TYR A 122 1.19 -0.53 4.10
CA TYR A 122 1.58 -1.93 4.34
C TYR A 122 2.57 -2.11 5.50
N SER A 123 2.87 -1.04 6.24
CA SER A 123 3.72 -1.08 7.43
C SER A 123 3.18 -2.02 8.51
N SER A 124 4.02 -2.46 9.45
CA SER A 124 3.58 -3.23 10.62
C SER A 124 2.59 -2.47 11.47
N GLU A 125 2.82 -1.17 11.61
CA GLU A 125 2.09 -0.25 12.48
C GLU A 125 0.65 -0.09 11.98
N PHE A 126 0.46 0.22 10.69
CA PHE A 126 -0.88 0.39 10.15
C PHE A 126 -1.63 -0.94 9.98
N ARG A 127 -0.94 -2.04 9.65
CA ARG A 127 -1.59 -3.36 9.63
C ARG A 127 -2.06 -3.80 11.02
N ALA A 128 -1.29 -3.50 12.08
CA ALA A 128 -1.73 -3.74 13.45
C ALA A 128 -2.93 -2.87 13.80
N TRP A 129 -2.93 -1.59 13.41
CA TRP A 129 -4.06 -0.68 13.57
C TRP A 129 -5.34 -1.24 12.91
N VAL A 130 -5.27 -1.67 11.65
CA VAL A 130 -6.43 -2.24 10.93
C VAL A 130 -6.89 -3.53 11.59
N SER A 131 -5.97 -4.41 11.99
CA SER A 131 -6.30 -5.65 12.68
C SER A 131 -7.01 -5.40 14.01
N GLU A 132 -6.59 -4.38 14.76
CA GLU A 132 -7.19 -4.06 16.06
C GLU A 132 -8.58 -3.43 15.91
N VAL A 133 -8.75 -2.52 14.93
CA VAL A 133 -10.03 -1.87 14.67
C VAL A 133 -11.07 -2.85 14.11
N SER A 134 -10.68 -3.68 13.15
CA SER A 134 -11.63 -4.54 12.41
C SER A 134 -11.77 -5.95 12.97
N GLY A 135 -10.83 -6.43 13.79
CA GLY A 135 -10.78 -7.81 14.25
C GLY A 135 -10.40 -8.83 13.18
N ALA A 136 -9.88 -8.41 12.02
CA ALA A 136 -9.56 -9.29 10.88
C ALA A 136 -8.36 -10.23 11.11
N GLY A 137 -7.63 -10.07 12.22
CA GLY A 137 -6.39 -10.78 12.48
C GLY A 137 -5.21 -10.29 11.64
N PRO A 138 -4.08 -11.04 11.60
CA PRO A 138 -2.85 -10.59 10.96
C PRO A 138 -3.00 -10.36 9.45
N LEU A 139 -2.54 -9.18 8.99
CA LEU A 139 -2.56 -8.79 7.58
C LEU A 139 -1.16 -8.91 6.94
N SER A 140 -1.11 -9.28 5.66
CA SER A 140 0.14 -9.41 4.91
C SER A 140 0.78 -8.06 4.61
N GLY A 141 2.05 -7.88 4.97
CA GLY A 141 2.86 -6.73 4.52
C GLY A 141 3.64 -6.99 3.24
N LYS A 142 3.64 -8.23 2.72
CA LYS A 142 4.41 -8.62 1.53
C LYS A 142 3.56 -8.59 0.25
N LYS A 143 2.29 -8.97 0.36
CA LYS A 143 1.35 -8.96 -0.75
C LYS A 143 0.65 -7.60 -0.78
N THR A 144 1.24 -6.68 -1.53
CA THR A 144 0.66 -5.36 -1.77
C THR A 144 -0.28 -5.43 -2.97
N ASP A 145 -1.45 -4.79 -2.86
CA ASP A 145 -2.48 -4.77 -3.89
C ASP A 145 -3.18 -3.41 -3.86
N MET A 146 -2.78 -2.53 -4.78
CA MET A 146 -3.28 -1.16 -4.88
C MET A 146 -3.47 -0.80 -6.35
N ALA A 147 -4.56 -0.08 -6.64
CA ALA A 147 -4.83 0.51 -7.93
C ALA A 147 -5.21 1.99 -7.76
N VAL A 148 -4.92 2.80 -8.77
CA VAL A 148 -5.37 4.19 -8.87
C VAL A 148 -6.31 4.29 -10.07
N ASN A 149 -7.48 4.87 -9.87
CA ASN A 149 -8.49 5.03 -10.91
C ASN A 149 -9.11 6.42 -10.83
N VAL A 150 -9.63 6.92 -11.96
CA VAL A 150 -10.38 8.17 -12.07
C VAL A 150 -11.73 7.92 -12.74
#